data_AF-A0A536GRQ7-F1
#
_entry.id   AF-A0A536GRQ7-F1
#
_cell.length_a   1.000
_cell.length_b   1.000
_cell.length_c   1.000
_cell.angle_alpha   90.00
_cell.angle_beta   90.00
_cell.angle_gamma   90.00
#
_symmetry.space_group_name_H-M   'P 1'
#
loop_
_entity.id
_entity.type
_entity.pdbx_description
1 polymer ?
#
loop_
_entity_poly.entity_id
_entity_poly.type
_entity_poly.pdbx_seq_one_letter_code
_entity_poly.pdbx_strand_id
1 'polypeptide(L)'
;MLRSGIPNAEQEKRIFYVVIGMIALETILVTLALVPAQEWTRLLPGSSSAAQDGPFPPALAPIIPLLLYVVPTVIGFLCRSWQRALLYATIPAWIGLGLFVVAAATKVGAFYLVAPAQVTANISVLELFAALGGIGWLARHLFKLR
;
A
#
# COMPACT_ATOMS: atom_id res chain seq x y z
N MET A 1 22.04 -22.84 21.32
CA MET A 1 21.20 -22.08 22.26
C MET A 1 21.18 -20.62 21.83
N LEU A 2 20.19 -20.22 21.02
CA LEU A 2 20.02 -18.83 20.59
C LEU A 2 19.42 -18.06 21.76
N ARG A 3 20.18 -17.08 22.26
CA ARG A 3 19.82 -16.22 23.38
C ARG A 3 18.49 -15.54 23.06
N SER A 4 17.41 -15.98 23.70
CA SER A 4 16.09 -15.37 23.62
C SER A 4 16.13 -14.03 24.36
N GLY A 5 16.62 -12.99 23.69
CA GLY A 5 16.48 -11.63 24.18
C GLY A 5 15.01 -11.27 24.12
N ILE A 6 14.36 -11.09 25.28
CA ILE A 6 13.08 -10.41 25.36
C ILE A 6 13.29 -9.06 24.64
N PRO A 7 12.54 -8.76 23.58
CA PRO A 7 12.73 -7.51 22.85
C PRO A 7 12.58 -6.35 23.82
N ASN A 8 13.62 -5.51 23.87
CA ASN A 8 13.64 -4.35 24.75
C ASN A 8 12.50 -3.40 24.31
N ALA A 9 11.82 -2.73 25.24
CA ALA A 9 10.70 -1.84 24.93
C ALA A 9 11.09 -0.77 23.88
N GLU A 10 12.35 -0.34 23.88
CA GLU A 10 12.92 0.57 22.89
C GLU A 10 12.97 -0.01 21.46
N GLN A 11 13.22 -1.31 21.32
CA GLN A 11 13.21 -1.99 20.02
C GLN A 11 11.79 -2.08 19.45
N GLU A 12 10.79 -2.32 20.32
CA GLU A 12 9.39 -2.37 19.90
C GLU A 12 8.90 -1.01 19.42
N LYS A 13 9.26 0.07 20.14
CA LYS A 13 8.99 1.45 19.71
C LYS A 13 9.62 1.75 18.35
N ARG A 14 10.89 1.37 18.14
CA ARG A 14 11.58 1.58 16.84
C ARG A 14 10.87 0.86 15.70
N ILE A 15 10.51 -0.41 15.87
CA ILE A 15 9.78 -1.18 14.85
C ILE A 15 8.43 -0.52 14.57
N PHE A 16 7.73 -0.06 15.61
CA PHE A 16 6.45 0.64 15.45
C PHE A 16 6.59 1.92 14.61
N TYR A 17 7.58 2.78 14.87
CA TYR A 17 7.82 3.97 14.05
C TYR A 17 8.21 3.63 12.61
N VAL A 18 9.00 2.57 12.41
CA VAL A 18 9.37 2.08 11.08
C VAL A 18 8.12 1.60 10.31
N VAL A 19 7.21 0.87 10.97
CA VAL A 19 5.94 0.46 10.38
C VAL A 19 5.08 1.67 10.02
N ILE A 20 4.97 2.67 10.90
CA ILE A 20 4.26 3.92 10.57
C ILE A 20 4.85 4.61 9.35
N GLY A 21 6.18 4.73 9.28
CA GLY A 21 6.87 5.32 8.13
C GLY A 21 6.57 4.57 6.83
N MET A 22 6.54 3.24 6.87
CA MET A 22 6.15 2.42 5.71
C MET A 22 4.69 2.58 5.33
N ILE A 23 3.77 2.65 6.30
CA ILE A 23 2.34 2.93 6.02
C ILE A 23 2.20 4.29 5.33
N ALA A 24 2.90 5.32 5.82
CA ALA A 24 2.85 6.65 5.23
C ALA A 24 3.42 6.67 3.80
N LEU A 25 4.58 6.04 3.59
CA LEU A 25 5.19 5.89 2.26
C LEU A 25 4.26 5.16 1.29
N GLU A 26 3.71 4.02 1.72
CA GLU A 26 2.81 3.22 0.91
C GLU A 26 1.52 3.96 0.59
N THR A 27 0.99 4.72 1.55
CA THR A 27 -0.20 5.57 1.32
C THR A 27 0.07 6.59 0.22
N ILE A 28 1.25 7.23 0.22
CA ILE A 28 1.65 8.16 -0.83
C ILE A 28 1.76 7.42 -2.18
N LEU A 29 2.45 6.27 -2.22
CA LEU A 29 2.62 5.49 -3.45
C LEU A 29 1.28 5.05 -4.04
N VAL A 30 0.39 4.46 -3.22
CA VAL A 30 -0.94 4.02 -3.64
C VAL A 30 -1.76 5.20 -4.13
N THR A 31 -1.76 6.32 -3.42
CA THR A 31 -2.52 7.51 -3.83
C THR A 31 -2.02 8.04 -5.16
N LEU A 32 -0.70 8.12 -5.37
CA LEU A 32 -0.14 8.56 -6.64
C LEU A 32 -0.46 7.59 -7.79
N ALA A 33 -0.43 6.29 -7.52
CA ALA A 33 -0.70 5.25 -8.51
C ALA A 33 -2.19 5.16 -8.91
N LEU A 34 -3.11 5.49 -8.00
CA LEU A 34 -4.55 5.47 -8.27
C LEU A 34 -5.05 6.71 -9.02
N VAL A 35 -4.26 7.79 -9.10
CA VAL A 35 -4.62 8.96 -9.90
C VAL A 35 -4.62 8.57 -11.40
N PRO A 36 -5.72 8.80 -12.14
CA PRO A 36 -5.79 8.46 -13.56
C PRO A 36 -4.73 9.17 -14.39
N ALA A 37 -4.21 8.50 -15.43
CA ALA A 37 -3.22 9.05 -16.37
C ALA A 37 -3.65 10.40 -17.00
N GLN A 38 -4.94 10.58 -17.25
CA GLN A 38 -5.48 11.83 -17.79
C GLN A 38 -5.34 13.01 -16.81
N GLU A 39 -5.35 12.73 -15.51
CA GLU A 39 -5.09 13.77 -14.51
C GLU A 39 -3.59 14.05 -14.39
N TRP A 40 -2.74 13.03 -14.48
CA TRP A 40 -1.29 13.25 -14.50
C TRP A 40 -0.82 14.10 -15.67
N THR A 41 -1.35 13.85 -16.87
CA THR A 41 -1.05 14.69 -18.06
C THR A 41 -1.53 16.13 -17.92
N ARG A 42 -2.61 16.38 -17.17
CA ARG A 42 -3.10 17.74 -16.87
C ARG A 42 -2.25 18.44 -15.81
N LEU A 43 -1.86 17.71 -14.75
CA LEU A 43 -1.05 18.23 -13.66
C LEU A 43 0.42 18.44 -14.06
N LEU A 44 0.93 17.66 -15.02
CA LEU A 44 2.30 17.67 -15.50
C LEU A 44 2.37 17.85 -17.03
N PRO A 45 1.92 18.99 -17.58
CA PRO A 45 1.80 19.18 -19.02
C PRO A 45 3.16 19.20 -19.77
N GLY A 46 4.27 19.43 -19.06
CA GLY A 46 5.63 19.37 -19.61
C GLY A 46 6.29 17.99 -19.57
N SER A 47 5.61 16.97 -19.02
CA SER A 47 6.15 15.62 -18.90
C SER A 47 5.61 14.73 -20.01
N SER A 48 6.48 14.30 -20.93
CA SER A 48 6.10 13.37 -22.00
C SER A 48 5.79 11.96 -21.49
N SER A 49 6.27 11.57 -20.31
CA SER A 49 6.00 10.26 -19.71
C SER A 49 4.77 10.23 -18.81
N ALA A 50 4.16 11.37 -18.48
CA ALA A 50 3.08 11.45 -17.48
C ALA A 50 1.83 10.64 -17.85
N ALA A 51 1.58 10.42 -19.15
CA ALA A 51 0.48 9.59 -19.62
C ALA A 51 0.65 8.10 -19.29
N GLN A 52 1.89 7.65 -19.10
CA GLN A 52 2.23 6.24 -18.89
C GLN A 52 2.73 5.98 -17.47
N ASP A 53 3.64 6.81 -16.98
CA ASP A 53 4.35 6.61 -15.71
C ASP A 53 3.85 7.56 -14.61
N GLY A 54 2.87 8.41 -14.90
CA GLY A 54 2.35 9.39 -13.95
C GLY A 54 3.41 10.40 -13.50
N PRO A 55 3.58 10.66 -12.19
CA PRO A 55 4.57 11.61 -11.70
C PRO A 55 5.99 11.03 -11.67
N PHE A 56 6.16 9.75 -12.01
CA PHE A 56 7.42 9.05 -11.86
C PHE A 56 8.26 9.18 -13.14
N PRO A 57 9.58 9.39 -13.02
CA PRO A 57 10.49 9.22 -14.15
C PRO A 57 10.43 7.79 -14.69
N PRO A 58 10.59 7.57 -16.01
CA PRO A 58 10.52 6.23 -16.62
C PRO A 58 11.48 5.21 -15.99
N ALA A 59 12.64 5.67 -15.50
CA ALA A 59 13.62 4.82 -14.82
C ALA A 59 13.08 4.17 -13.53
N LEU A 60 12.08 4.78 -12.88
CA LEU A 60 11.46 4.27 -11.66
C LEU A 60 10.17 3.48 -11.93
N ALA A 61 9.65 3.49 -13.17
CA ALA A 61 8.39 2.83 -13.54
C ALA A 61 8.28 1.37 -13.08
N PRO A 62 9.30 0.49 -13.18
CA PRO A 62 9.20 -0.88 -12.68
C PRO A 62 9.36 -1.00 -11.15
N ILE A 63 9.98 0.00 -10.52
CA ILE A 63 10.24 0.01 -9.07
C ILE A 63 8.97 0.33 -8.30
N ILE A 64 8.12 1.23 -8.81
CA ILE A 64 6.86 1.59 -8.17
C ILE A 64 5.94 0.37 -7.92
N PRO A 65 5.58 -0.44 -8.94
CA PRO A 65 4.75 -1.62 -8.71
C PRO A 65 5.46 -2.66 -7.83
N LEU A 66 6.80 -2.77 -7.90
CA LEU A 66 7.55 -3.63 -6.99
C LEU A 66 7.36 -3.17 -5.53
N LEU A 67 7.47 -1.87 -5.25
CA LEU A 67 7.27 -1.32 -3.91
C LEU A 67 5.84 -1.55 -3.41
N LEU A 68 4.84 -1.37 -4.27
CA LEU A 68 3.42 -1.63 -3.95
C LEU A 68 3.15 -3.08 -3.53
N TYR A 69 4.01 -4.03 -3.92
CA TYR A 69 3.93 -5.41 -3.47
C TYR A 69 4.81 -5.68 -2.24
N VAL A 70 6.03 -5.15 -2.24
CA VAL A 70 7.04 -5.45 -1.21
C VAL A 70 6.71 -4.77 0.11
N VAL A 71 6.33 -3.50 0.09
CA VAL A 71 6.10 -2.72 1.32
C VAL A 71 4.98 -3.30 2.18
N PRO A 72 3.77 -3.62 1.69
CA PRO A 72 2.74 -4.26 2.51
C PRO A 72 3.18 -5.63 3.04
N THR A 73 3.97 -6.40 2.27
CA THR A 73 4.57 -7.65 2.77
C THR A 73 5.56 -7.40 3.91
N VAL A 74 6.43 -6.40 3.80
CA VAL A 74 7.37 -6.04 4.86
C VAL A 74 6.64 -5.52 6.11
N ILE A 75 5.59 -4.69 5.94
CA ILE A 75 4.72 -4.27 7.04
C ILE A 75 4.15 -5.50 7.78
N GLY A 76 3.62 -6.46 7.03
CA GLY A 76 3.10 -7.71 7.57
C GLY A 76 4.16 -8.51 8.34
N PHE A 77 5.36 -8.64 7.77
CA PHE A 77 6.48 -9.34 8.38
C PHE A 77 6.96 -8.71 9.71
N LEU A 78 6.89 -7.39 9.82
CA LEU A 78 7.29 -6.68 11.04
C LEU A 78 6.23 -6.76 12.15
N CYS A 79 4.98 -7.08 11.81
CA CYS A 79 3.91 -7.25 12.77
C CYS A 79 4.00 -8.58 13.51
N ARG A 80 3.70 -8.57 14.82
CA ARG A 80 3.68 -9.81 15.63
C ARG A 80 2.35 -10.55 15.59
N SER A 81 1.25 -9.83 15.48
CA SER A 81 -0.08 -10.40 15.38
C SER A 81 -0.60 -10.29 13.95
N TRP A 82 -1.30 -11.32 13.51
CA TRP A 82 -1.87 -11.37 12.15
C TRP A 82 -2.91 -10.25 11.96
N GLN A 83 -3.66 -9.87 13.00
CA GLN A 83 -4.62 -8.78 12.91
C GLN A 83 -3.95 -7.44 12.61
N ARG A 84 -2.79 -7.17 13.26
CA ARG A 84 -2.01 -5.94 12.98
C ARG A 84 -1.40 -5.98 11.60
N ALA A 85 -0.91 -7.14 11.17
CA ALA A 85 -0.35 -7.32 9.83
C ALA A 85 -1.38 -6.98 8.74
N LEU A 86 -2.58 -7.55 8.84
CA LEU A 86 -3.67 -7.27 7.90
C LEU A 86 -4.11 -5.81 7.96
N LEU A 87 -4.32 -5.27 9.16
CA LEU A 87 -4.78 -3.89 9.31
C LEU A 87 -3.75 -2.90 8.75
N TYR A 88 -2.50 -3.01 9.17
CA TYR A 88 -1.46 -2.06 8.76
C TYR A 88 -1.10 -2.18 7.29
N ALA A 89 -1.12 -3.39 6.72
CA ALA A 89 -0.93 -3.56 5.29
C ALA A 89 -2.11 -2.98 4.50
N THR A 90 -3.34 -3.05 4.99
CA THR A 90 -4.52 -2.58 4.22
C THR A 90 -4.82 -1.09 4.38
N ILE A 91 -4.37 -0.41 5.45
CA ILE A 91 -4.60 1.04 5.67
C ILE A 91 -4.26 1.90 4.44
N PRO A 92 -3.09 1.74 3.78
CA PRO A 92 -2.77 2.48 2.56
C PRO A 92 -3.80 2.33 1.45
N ALA A 93 -4.28 1.10 1.22
CA ALA A 93 -5.29 0.80 0.22
C ALA A 93 -6.65 1.42 0.59
N TRP A 94 -7.05 1.39 1.86
CA TRP A 94 -8.28 2.05 2.32
C TRP A 94 -8.24 3.57 2.08
N ILE A 95 -7.14 4.22 2.44
CA ILE A 95 -6.98 5.67 2.27
C ILE A 95 -6.94 6.02 0.77
N GLY A 96 -6.10 5.32 0.00
CA GLY A 96 -5.95 5.55 -1.43
C GLY A 96 -7.25 5.33 -2.20
N LEU A 97 -7.96 4.24 -1.95
CA LEU A 97 -9.27 3.97 -2.57
C LEU A 97 -10.32 4.98 -2.13
N GLY A 98 -10.34 5.39 -0.87
CA GLY A 98 -11.25 6.42 -0.39
C GLY A 98 -11.07 7.75 -1.13
N LEU A 99 -9.82 8.21 -1.26
CA LEU A 99 -9.49 9.41 -2.03
C LEU A 99 -9.84 9.27 -3.51
N PHE A 100 -9.48 8.12 -4.11
CA PHE A 100 -9.78 7.81 -5.50
C PHE A 100 -11.29 7.82 -5.76
N VAL A 101 -12.10 7.22 -4.88
CA VAL A 101 -13.56 7.20 -4.99
C VAL A 101 -14.15 8.60 -4.92
N VAL A 102 -13.69 9.43 -3.96
CA VAL A 102 -14.14 10.83 -3.86
C VAL A 102 -13.81 11.58 -5.15
N ALA A 103 -12.60 11.41 -5.68
CA ALA A 103 -12.20 12.01 -6.95
C ALA A 103 -13.03 11.48 -8.14
N ALA A 104 -13.24 10.16 -8.22
CA ALA A 104 -14.02 9.53 -9.28
C ALA A 104 -15.48 9.97 -9.28
N ALA A 105 -16.08 10.16 -8.09
CA ALA A 105 -17.43 10.66 -7.94
C ALA A 105 -17.61 12.06 -8.56
N THR A 106 -16.57 12.90 -8.59
CA THR A 106 -16.64 14.22 -9.25
C THR A 106 -16.71 14.14 -10.78
N LYS A 107 -16.23 13.04 -11.38
CA LYS A 107 -16.21 12.84 -12.84
C LYS A 107 -17.33 11.93 -13.35
N VAL A 108 -17.62 10.86 -12.61
CA VAL A 108 -18.53 9.78 -13.03
C VAL A 108 -19.88 9.86 -12.30
N GLY A 109 -19.93 10.57 -11.17
CA GLY A 109 -21.13 10.74 -10.34
C GLY A 109 -21.15 9.80 -9.12
N ALA A 110 -22.13 10.03 -8.24
CA ALA A 110 -22.22 9.37 -6.93
C ALA A 110 -22.38 7.85 -6.97
N PHE A 111 -22.91 7.29 -8.08
CA PHE A 111 -23.11 5.84 -8.25
C PHE A 111 -21.87 5.08 -8.71
N TYR A 112 -20.71 5.74 -8.81
CA TYR A 112 -19.43 5.09 -9.12
C TYR A 112 -19.14 3.89 -8.21
N LEU A 113 -19.45 4.02 -6.91
CA LEU A 113 -19.20 2.99 -5.89
C LEU A 113 -20.04 1.73 -6.03
N VAL A 114 -21.22 1.81 -6.66
CA VAL A 114 -22.14 0.67 -6.77
C VAL A 114 -22.09 0.00 -8.12
N ALA A 115 -21.28 0.53 -9.04
CA ALA A 115 -21.09 -0.06 -10.35
C ALA A 115 -20.29 -1.39 -10.21
N PRO A 116 -20.78 -2.52 -10.75
CA PRO A 116 -20.23 -3.85 -10.46
C PRO A 116 -18.73 -4.01 -10.75
N ALA A 117 -18.25 -3.40 -11.85
CA ALA A 117 -16.84 -3.46 -12.22
C ALA A 117 -15.94 -2.72 -11.22
N GLN A 118 -16.41 -1.58 -10.70
CA GLN A 118 -15.70 -0.74 -9.74
C GLN A 118 -15.66 -1.39 -8.36
N VAL A 119 -16.78 -1.98 -7.92
CA VAL A 119 -16.85 -2.75 -6.68
C VAL A 119 -15.81 -3.86 -6.70
N THR A 120 -15.80 -4.66 -7.78
CA THR A 120 -14.86 -5.77 -7.92
C THR A 120 -13.41 -5.28 -7.89
N ALA A 121 -13.07 -4.26 -8.67
CA ALA A 121 -11.72 -3.72 -8.71
C ALA A 121 -11.25 -3.17 -7.35
N ASN A 122 -12.09 -2.40 -6.65
CA ASN A 122 -11.76 -1.81 -5.35
C ASN A 122 -11.56 -2.89 -4.28
N ILE A 123 -12.43 -3.91 -4.26
CA ILE A 123 -12.30 -5.04 -3.32
C ILE A 123 -11.02 -5.83 -3.61
N SER A 124 -10.72 -6.13 -4.88
CA SER A 124 -9.50 -6.86 -5.23
C SER A 124 -8.22 -6.17 -4.79
N VAL A 125 -8.18 -4.83 -4.77
CA VAL A 125 -7.04 -4.08 -4.23
C VAL A 125 -6.92 -4.27 -2.71
N LEU A 126 -8.02 -4.21 -1.97
CA LEU A 126 -8.02 -4.46 -0.52
C LEU A 126 -7.58 -5.89 -0.21
N GLU A 127 -8.09 -6.87 -0.97
CA GLU A 127 -7.73 -8.28 -0.84
C GLU A 127 -6.26 -8.54 -1.12
N LEU A 128 -5.70 -7.89 -2.16
CA LEU A 128 -4.28 -7.98 -2.48
C LEU A 128 -3.42 -7.51 -1.32
N PHE A 129 -3.69 -6.32 -0.77
CA PHE A 129 -2.92 -5.77 0.35
C PHE A 129 -3.08 -6.62 1.62
N ALA A 130 -4.28 -7.16 1.87
CA ALA A 130 -4.51 -8.10 2.96
C ALA A 130 -3.69 -9.39 2.77
N ALA A 131 -3.69 -9.96 1.57
CA ALA A 131 -2.92 -11.16 1.24
C ALA A 131 -1.41 -10.92 1.42
N LEU A 132 -0.89 -9.79 0.93
CA LEU A 132 0.53 -9.43 1.06
C LEU A 132 0.94 -9.25 2.52
N GLY A 133 0.13 -8.55 3.32
CA GLY A 133 0.34 -8.42 4.77
C GLY A 133 0.29 -9.78 5.49
N GLY A 134 -0.66 -10.63 5.13
CA GLY A 134 -0.78 -11.99 5.66
C GLY A 134 0.41 -12.87 5.32
N ILE A 135 0.89 -12.84 4.08
CA ILE A 135 2.08 -13.58 3.61
C ILE A 135 3.31 -13.11 4.39
N GLY A 136 3.48 -11.80 4.55
CA GLY A 136 4.59 -11.23 5.34
C GLY A 136 4.61 -11.76 6.77
N TRP A 137 3.45 -11.72 7.44
CA TRP A 137 3.31 -12.25 8.79
C TRP A 137 3.57 -13.76 8.86
N LEU A 138 3.05 -14.53 7.91
CA LEU A 138 3.23 -15.97 7.85
C LEU A 138 4.70 -16.35 7.65
N ALA A 139 5.42 -15.63 6.78
CA ALA A 139 6.86 -15.80 6.60
C ALA A 139 7.60 -15.61 7.93
N ARG A 140 7.29 -14.55 8.69
CA ARG A 140 7.87 -14.32 10.03
C ARG A 140 7.65 -15.53 10.95
N HIS A 141 6.43 -16.08 10.95
CA HIS A 141 6.07 -17.22 11.78
C HIS A 141 6.80 -18.50 11.39
N LEU A 142 6.92 -18.78 10.08
CA LEU A 142 7.66 -19.92 9.55
C LEU A 142 9.15 -19.86 9.88
N PHE A 143 9.76 -18.68 9.79
CA PHE A 143 11.17 -18.47 10.15
C PHE A 143 11.43 -18.38 11.66
N LYS A 144 10.40 -18.57 12.50
CA LYS A 144 10.46 -18.53 13.99
C LYS A 144 11.12 -17.25 14.53
N LEU A 145 10.94 -16.13 13.84
CA LEU A 145 11.43 -14.83 14.27
C LEU A 145 10.44 -14.27 15.32
N ARG A 146 10.72 -14.53 16.60
CA ARG A 146 9.96 -13.96 17.73
C ARG A 146 10.29 -12.48 17.89
#